data_AF-A0A7K4HKR8-F1
#
_entry.id   AF-A0A7K4HKR8-F1
#
_cell.length_a   1.000
_cell.length_b   1.000
_cell.length_c   1.000
_cell.angle_alpha   90.00
_cell.angle_beta   90.00
_cell.angle_gamma   90.00
#
_symmetry.space_group_name_H-M   'P 1'
#
loop_
_entity.id
_entity.type
_entity.pdbx_description
1 polymer ?
#
loop_
_entity_poly.entity_id
_entity_poly.type
_entity_poly.pdbx_seq_one_letter_code
_entity_poly.pdbx_strand_id
1 'polypeptide(L)' 'MFSIGAITKKPSVIEDKIEIREILHTTILFDHDIIDGAPAARFSAKLKVLIEKGFGLEH' A
#
# COMPACT_ATOMS: atom_id res chain seq x y z
N MET A 1 -12.90 0.74 7.93
CA MET A 1 -13.32 0.22 6.59
C MET A 1 -12.07 -0.01 5.75
N PHE A 2 -12.00 -1.10 4.99
CA PHE A 2 -10.87 -1.43 4.12
C PHE A 2 -11.38 -1.69 2.72
N SER A 3 -10.94 -0.89 1.74
CA SER A 3 -11.41 -0.94 0.36
C SER A 3 -10.25 -1.12 -0.59
N ILE A 4 -10.42 -2.03 -1.54
CA ILE A 4 -9.45 -2.34 -2.60
C ILE A 4 -9.99 -1.78 -3.91
N GLY A 5 -9.22 -0.91 -4.53
CA GLY A 5 -9.52 -0.32 -5.84
C GLY A 5 -8.89 -1.13 -6.99
N ALA A 6 -9.02 -0.59 -8.20
CA ALA A 6 -8.44 -1.20 -9.39
C ALA A 6 -6.90 -1.22 -9.34
N ILE A 7 -6.30 -2.16 -10.06
CA ILE A 7 -4.87 -2.15 -10.37
C ILE A 7 -4.69 -1.39 -11.70
N THR A 8 -3.79 -0.41 -11.71
CA THR A 8 -3.59 0.48 -12.87
C THR A 8 -2.11 0.60 -13.22
N LYS A 9 -1.79 0.66 -14.52
CA LYS A 9 -0.40 0.88 -14.98
C LYS A 9 -0.07 2.37 -14.94
N LYS A 10 1.01 2.75 -14.24
CA LYS A 10 1.49 4.14 -14.12
C LYS A 10 3.01 4.21 -14.21
N PRO A 11 3.59 5.29 -14.79
CA PRO A 11 5.02 5.54 -14.66
C PRO A 11 5.37 5.80 -13.19
N SER A 12 6.45 5.20 -12.72
CA SER A 12 7.01 5.36 -11.37
C SER A 12 8.53 5.48 -11.45
N VAL A 13 9.12 6.20 -10.50
CA VAL A 13 10.57 6.38 -10.43
C VAL A 13 11.15 5.36 -9.46
N ILE A 14 12.07 4.53 -9.93
CA ILE A 14 12.80 3.52 -9.15
C ILE A 14 14.27 3.65 -9.53
N GLU A 15 15.14 3.84 -8.54
CA GLU A 15 16.60 3.96 -8.76
C GLU A 15 16.95 4.94 -9.89
N ASP A 16 16.35 6.14 -9.84
CA ASP A 16 16.50 7.22 -10.83
C ASP A 16 16.05 6.89 -12.28
N LYS A 17 15.29 5.81 -12.48
CA LYS A 17 14.71 5.41 -13.77
C LYS A 17 13.19 5.47 -13.74
N ILE A 18 12.59 5.87 -14.87
CA ILE A 18 11.14 5.83 -15.07
C ILE A 18 10.75 4.44 -15.61
N GLU A 19 9.93 3.72 -14.86
CA GLU A 19 9.41 2.40 -15.24
C GLU A 19 7.88 2.36 -15.13
N ILE A 20 7.22 1.59 -16.01
CA ILE A 20 5.78 1.34 -15.90
C ILE A 20 5.54 0.27 -14.84
N ARG A 21 4.72 0.58 -13.83
CA ARG A 21 4.40 -0.32 -12.72
C ARG A 21 2.89 -0.49 -12.59
N GLU A 22 2.48 -1.67 -12.11
CA GLU A 22 1.10 -1.92 -11.67
C GLU A 22 0.92 -1.38 -10.26
N ILE A 23 -0.04 -0.48 -10.10
CA ILE A 23 -0.33 0.21 -8.83
C ILE A 23 -1.71 -0.21 -8.36
N LEU A 24 -1.75 -0.87 -7.20
CA LEU A 24 -2.98 -1.17 -6.47
C LEU A 24 -3.43 0.05 -5.67
N HIS A 25 -4.66 0.49 -5.87
CA HIS A 25 -5.28 1.54 -5.05
C HIS A 25 -5.92 0.93 -3.82
N THR A 26 -5.70 1.51 -2.64
CA THR A 26 -6.27 0.99 -1.39
C THR A 26 -6.62 2.16 -0.47
N THR A 27 -7.81 2.09 0.12
CA THR A 27 -8.29 3.10 1.07
C THR A 27 -8.59 2.43 2.40
N ILE A 28 -8.03 2.98 3.48
CA ILE A 28 -8.23 2.48 4.84
C ILE A 28 -8.79 3.62 5.68
N LEU A 29 -9.93 3.37 6.31
CA LEU A 29 -10.53 4.30 7.27
C LEU A 29 -10.15 3.86 8.69
N PHE A 30 -9.48 4.77 9.40
CA PHE A 30 -9.17 4.64 10.82
C PHE A 30 -10.11 5.52 11.64
N ASP A 31 -10.53 5.00 12.78
CA ASP A 31 -11.24 5.78 13.79
C ASP A 31 -10.20 6.50 14.66
N HIS A 32 -10.18 7.83 14.62
CA HIS A 32 -9.18 8.64 15.33
C HIS A 32 -9.48 8.78 16.83
N ASP A 33 -10.67 8.39 17.29
CA ASP A 33 -10.95 8.33 18.73
C ASP A 33 -10.21 7.15 19.38
N ILE A 34 -9.78 6.17 18.57
CA ILE A 34 -9.10 4.94 19.01
C ILE A 34 -7.66 4.88 18.49
N ILE A 35 -7.41 5.30 17.25
CA ILE A 35 -6.12 5.15 16.56
C ILE A 35 -5.64 6.51 16.05
N ASP A 36 -4.53 6.98 16.63
CA ASP A 36 -3.85 8.18 16.13
C ASP A 36 -3.19 7.98 14.76
N GLY A 37 -2.90 9.10 14.09
CA GLY A 37 -2.28 9.11 12.76
C GLY A 37 -0.92 8.38 12.69
N ALA A 38 -0.09 8.44 13.72
CA ALA A 38 1.23 7.80 13.70
C ALA A 38 1.16 6.26 13.67
N PRO A 39 0.41 5.59 14.57
CA PRO A 39 0.10 4.16 14.44
C PRO A 39 -0.55 3.80 13.10
N ALA A 40 -1.51 4.58 12.60
CA ALA A 40 -2.18 4.34 11.32
C ALA A 40 -1.21 4.38 10.12
N ALA A 41 -0.30 5.36 10.10
CA ALA A 41 0.74 5.49 9.07
C ALA A 41 1.72 4.31 9.12
N ARG A 42 2.16 3.90 10.32
CA ARG A 42 3.06 2.74 10.49
C ARG A 42 2.42 1.45 10.03
N PHE A 43 1.15 1.24 10.37
CA PHE A 43 0.38 0.09 9.90
C PHE A 43 0.30 0.07 8.37
N SER A 44 -0.09 1.20 7.76
CA SER A 44 -0.26 1.31 6.32
C SER A 44 1.05 1.09 5.56
N ALA A 45 2.17 1.63 6.07
CA ALA A 45 3.50 1.41 5.50
C ALA A 45 3.92 -0.07 5.59
N LYS A 46 3.66 -0.73 6.72
CA LYS A 46 3.96 -2.16 6.87
C LYS A 46 3.11 -3.00 5.92
N LEU A 47 1.82 -2.72 5.82
CA LEU A 47 0.91 -3.41 4.90
C LEU A 47 1.37 -3.29 3.45
N LYS A 48 1.75 -2.08 3.01
CA LYS A 48 2.34 -1.84 1.68
C LYS A 48 3.51 -2.78 1.40
N VAL A 49 4.48 -2.84 2.31
CA VAL A 49 5.69 -3.67 2.14
C VAL A 49 5.35 -5.17 2.07
N LEU A 50 4.39 -5.63 2.87
CA LEU A 50 3.98 -7.04 2.86
C LEU A 50 3.31 -7.42 1.53
N ILE A 51 2.43 -6.55 1.02
CA ILE A 51 1.78 -6.74 -0.28
C ILE A 51 2.81 -6.73 -1.41
N GLU A 52 3.72 -5.76 -1.41
CA GLU A 52 4.78 -5.65 -2.44
C GLU A 52 5.74 -6.86 -2.45
N LYS A 53 5.92 -7.52 -1.31
CA LYS A 53 6.75 -8.73 -1.18
C LYS A 53 5.99 -10.04 -1.46
N GLY A 54 4.67 -10.00 -1.68
CA GLY A 54 3.87 -11.22 -1.78
C GLY A 54 3.95 -12.08 -0.51
N PHE A 55 4.09 -11.45 0.66
CA PHE A 55 4.31 -12.16 1.91
C PHE A 55 3.22 -13.21 2.17
N GLY A 56 3.62 -14.45 2.44
CA GLY A 56 2.70 -15.57 2.69
C GLY A 56 2.16 -16.25 1.43
N LEU A 57 2.63 -15.87 0.24
CA LEU A 57 2.31 -16.54 -1.03
C LEU A 57 3.40 -17.52 -1.49
N GLU A 58 4.35 -17.86 -0.61
CA GLU A 58 5.45 -18.80 -0.90
C GLU A 58 4.95 -20.26 -0.87
N HIS A 59 4.20 -20.68 -1.89
CA HIS A 59 3.76 -22.07 -2.11
C HIS A 59 3.89 -22.47 -3.58
#